data_AF-A0A6A5BVA1-F1
#
_entry.id   AF-A0A6A5BVA1-F1
#
_cell.length_a   1.000
_cell.length_b   1.000
_cell.length_c   1.000
_cell.angle_alpha   90.00
_cell.angle_beta   90.00
_cell.angle_gamma   90.00
#
_symmetry.space_group_name_H-M   'P 1'
#
loop_
_entity.id
_entity.type
_entity.pdbx_description
1 polymer ?
#
loop_
_entity_poly.entity_id
_entity_poly.type
_entity_poly.pdbx_seq_one_letter_code
_entity_poly.pdbx_strand_id
1 'polypeptide(L)'
;MPSNTVDSLSKFLQKFELEVLKTMAQNALSETKQEDVGELSNDLIDWAYEQGIKKFIGQLDASTLKTSMEEAGVKDVDANGSKEALGEKFLDSVEQDEGGPEGFLSRMKVATLKKFVKILGFETDANDQQQYAEDISDELLLNGTRMLFDFVDEEALKKTSKKMNLKVPKSASKLVVQDILLNEVFPGLSPEEEEKPKKEKKAKKSSSEPSAKQTREEINEKIKRERSDLPDCKTFDDIFQNYWVDELRDFCKKNDIKSQGNKKDLIKRILAFNMDPTNRGFTEKKRKRKTGKSSSKKEKKEHATTNGDASASSTPKEE
;
A
#
# COMPACT_ATOMS: atom_id res chain seq x y z
N MET A 1 -6.61 18.73 -21.38
CA MET A 1 -6.72 17.32 -21.85
C MET A 1 -6.47 16.45 -20.63
N PRO A 2 -7.18 15.35 -20.43
CA PRO A 2 -6.79 14.38 -19.41
C PRO A 2 -5.41 13.78 -19.75
N SER A 3 -4.66 13.42 -18.72
CA SER A 3 -3.38 12.73 -18.85
C SER A 3 -3.53 11.42 -19.64
N ASN A 4 -2.50 11.08 -20.42
CA ASN A 4 -2.45 9.79 -21.13
C ASN A 4 -2.43 8.59 -20.15
N THR A 5 -2.06 8.81 -18.89
CA THR A 5 -2.01 7.82 -17.83
C THR A 5 -3.40 7.49 -17.29
N VAL A 6 -4.31 8.47 -17.16
CA VAL A 6 -5.74 8.24 -16.86
C VAL A 6 -6.38 7.36 -17.94
N ASP A 7 -6.15 7.76 -19.19
CA ASP A 7 -6.68 7.09 -20.37
C ASP A 7 -6.07 5.69 -20.56
N SER A 8 -4.85 5.47 -20.06
CA SER A 8 -4.18 4.16 -20.03
C SER A 8 -4.66 3.30 -18.86
N LEU A 9 -4.93 3.89 -17.70
CA LEU A 9 -5.44 3.21 -16.51
C LEU A 9 -6.85 2.66 -16.74
N SER A 10 -7.76 3.42 -17.38
CA SER A 10 -9.10 2.90 -17.71
C SER A 10 -9.01 1.71 -18.68
N LYS A 11 -8.24 1.85 -19.78
CA LYS A 11 -7.95 0.75 -20.72
C LYS A 11 -7.24 -0.45 -20.07
N PHE A 12 -6.59 -0.26 -18.93
CA PHE A 12 -5.92 -1.30 -18.17
C PHE A 12 -6.86 -1.99 -17.17
N LEU A 13 -7.68 -1.24 -16.43
CA LEU A 13 -8.71 -1.78 -15.53
C LEU A 13 -9.76 -2.59 -16.30
N GLN A 14 -10.16 -2.14 -17.49
CA GLN A 14 -11.05 -2.87 -18.39
C GLN A 14 -10.52 -4.27 -18.80
N LYS A 15 -9.22 -4.57 -18.62
CA LYS A 15 -8.64 -5.91 -18.86
C LYS A 15 -8.87 -6.90 -17.69
N PHE A 16 -9.32 -6.43 -16.52
CA PHE A 16 -9.60 -7.28 -15.36
C PHE A 16 -10.82 -8.20 -15.61
N GLU A 17 -11.19 -9.01 -14.63
CA GLU A 17 -12.48 -9.73 -14.64
C GLU A 17 -13.51 -8.91 -13.86
N LEU A 18 -14.77 -8.87 -14.33
CA LEU A 18 -15.82 -8.03 -13.74
C LEU A 18 -15.97 -8.25 -12.23
N GLU A 19 -15.89 -9.50 -11.77
CA GLU A 19 -15.95 -9.83 -10.33
C GLU A 19 -14.81 -9.21 -9.51
N VAL A 20 -13.64 -8.99 -10.10
CA VAL A 20 -12.51 -8.32 -9.43
C VAL A 20 -12.74 -6.81 -9.36
N LEU A 21 -13.27 -6.20 -10.43
CA LEU A 21 -13.66 -4.78 -10.42
C LEU A 21 -14.82 -4.52 -9.45
N LYS A 22 -15.84 -5.40 -9.43
CA LYS A 22 -16.91 -5.39 -8.42
C LYS A 22 -16.37 -5.57 -7.01
N THR A 23 -15.35 -6.40 -6.80
CA THR A 23 -14.68 -6.55 -5.50
C THR A 23 -13.97 -5.26 -5.08
N MET A 24 -13.22 -4.60 -5.98
CA MET A 24 -12.63 -3.28 -5.69
C MET A 24 -13.73 -2.27 -5.32
N ALA A 25 -14.75 -2.17 -6.16
CA ALA A 25 -15.80 -1.15 -6.05
C ALA A 25 -16.74 -1.36 -4.86
N GLN A 26 -16.99 -2.60 -4.42
CA GLN A 26 -17.74 -2.87 -3.18
C GLN A 26 -16.99 -2.48 -1.89
N ASN A 27 -15.66 -2.30 -1.97
CA ASN A 27 -14.84 -1.85 -0.84
C ASN A 27 -14.49 -0.35 -0.94
N ALA A 28 -14.39 0.19 -2.16
CA ALA A 28 -14.13 1.60 -2.45
C ALA A 28 -15.40 2.47 -2.40
N LEU A 29 -16.44 2.05 -3.11
CA LEU A 29 -17.66 2.84 -3.36
C LEU A 29 -18.80 2.34 -2.48
N SER A 30 -19.42 3.24 -1.72
CA SER A 30 -20.60 2.91 -0.91
C SER A 30 -21.82 2.65 -1.82
N GLU A 31 -22.16 1.38 -2.02
CA GLU A 31 -23.31 0.88 -2.80
C GLU A 31 -23.27 1.11 -4.33
N THR A 32 -22.16 0.74 -5.01
CA THR A 32 -22.26 0.58 -6.48
C THR A 32 -23.23 -0.55 -6.87
N LYS A 33 -24.00 -0.30 -7.93
CA LYS A 33 -24.84 -1.28 -8.64
C LYS A 33 -24.39 -1.46 -10.10
N GLN A 34 -23.22 -0.92 -10.43
CA GLN A 34 -22.72 -0.86 -11.79
C GLN A 34 -22.34 -2.26 -12.29
N GLU A 35 -22.69 -2.53 -13.55
CA GLU A 35 -22.38 -3.79 -14.24
C GLU A 35 -21.56 -3.57 -15.52
N ASP A 36 -21.53 -2.37 -16.09
CA ASP A 36 -20.61 -2.06 -17.19
C ASP A 36 -19.17 -1.93 -16.70
N VAL A 37 -18.24 -2.51 -17.47
CA VAL A 37 -16.81 -2.58 -17.13
C VAL A 37 -16.11 -1.24 -17.37
N GLY A 38 -16.57 -0.41 -18.31
CA GLY A 38 -16.03 0.91 -18.60
C GLY A 38 -16.44 1.92 -17.54
N GLU A 39 -17.75 2.03 -17.26
CA GLU A 39 -18.28 2.92 -16.22
C GLU A 39 -17.68 2.56 -14.85
N LEU A 40 -17.65 1.27 -14.48
CA LEU A 40 -17.02 0.80 -13.23
C LEU A 40 -15.51 1.05 -13.17
N SER A 41 -14.81 1.06 -14.30
CA SER A 41 -13.37 1.40 -14.33
C SER A 41 -13.14 2.90 -14.09
N ASN A 42 -14.06 3.76 -14.54
CA ASN A 42 -13.96 5.20 -14.36
C ASN A 42 -14.32 5.60 -12.92
N ASP A 43 -15.42 5.06 -12.35
CA ASP A 43 -15.80 5.26 -10.94
C ASP A 43 -14.63 4.93 -9.98
N LEU A 44 -13.86 3.88 -10.30
CA LEU A 44 -12.68 3.45 -9.55
C LEU A 44 -11.49 4.41 -9.72
N ILE A 45 -11.30 5.02 -10.89
CA ILE A 45 -10.23 5.98 -11.14
C ILE A 45 -10.46 7.29 -10.39
N ASP A 46 -11.69 7.79 -10.39
CA ASP A 46 -12.05 9.00 -9.66
C ASP A 46 -11.83 8.82 -8.15
N TRP A 47 -12.27 7.66 -7.61
CA TRP A 47 -11.97 7.28 -6.22
C TRP A 47 -10.46 7.14 -5.95
N ALA A 48 -9.69 6.61 -6.91
CA ALA A 48 -8.24 6.50 -6.76
C ALA A 48 -7.59 7.88 -6.66
N TYR A 49 -7.95 8.83 -7.53
CA TYR A 49 -7.48 10.21 -7.40
C TYR A 49 -7.89 10.81 -6.04
N GLU A 50 -9.16 10.70 -5.64
CA GLU A 50 -9.67 11.20 -4.36
C GLU A 50 -8.83 10.69 -3.17
N GLN A 51 -8.58 9.37 -3.08
CA GLN A 51 -7.78 8.81 -1.99
C GLN A 51 -6.28 9.15 -2.10
N GLY A 52 -5.73 9.25 -3.31
CA GLY A 52 -4.37 9.70 -3.55
C GLY A 52 -4.15 11.12 -3.02
N ILE A 53 -5.06 12.03 -3.37
CA ILE A 53 -5.07 13.43 -2.94
C ILE A 53 -5.29 13.50 -1.42
N LYS A 54 -6.25 12.77 -0.84
CA LYS A 54 -6.46 12.72 0.63
C LYS A 54 -5.23 12.21 1.39
N LYS A 55 -4.55 11.16 0.90
CA LYS A 55 -3.29 10.65 1.46
C LYS A 55 -2.17 11.70 1.41
N PHE A 56 -2.12 12.50 0.36
CA PHE A 56 -1.13 13.57 0.19
C PHE A 56 -1.42 14.78 1.08
N ILE A 57 -2.66 15.28 1.12
CA ILE A 57 -3.14 16.31 2.06
C ILE A 57 -2.82 15.94 3.51
N GLY A 58 -2.99 14.66 3.87
CA GLY A 58 -2.63 14.12 5.18
C GLY A 58 -1.18 14.39 5.59
N GLN A 59 -0.26 14.53 4.64
CA GLN A 59 1.17 14.79 4.85
C GLN A 59 1.54 16.29 4.81
N LEU A 60 0.68 17.16 4.28
CA LEU A 60 0.93 18.59 4.21
C LEU A 60 0.75 19.30 5.55
N ASP A 61 1.48 20.40 5.75
CA ASP A 61 1.21 21.37 6.81
C ASP A 61 0.18 22.42 6.35
N ALA A 62 -0.54 23.04 7.29
CA ALA A 62 -1.62 24.00 6.98
C ALA A 62 -1.12 25.23 6.20
N SER A 63 0.12 25.68 6.45
CA SER A 63 0.73 26.78 5.69
C SER A 63 0.94 26.40 4.22
N THR A 64 1.26 25.14 3.95
CA THR A 64 1.49 24.62 2.60
C THR A 64 0.19 24.44 1.83
N LEU A 65 -0.85 23.90 2.47
CA LEU A 65 -2.20 23.84 1.90
C LEU A 65 -2.67 25.25 1.50
N LYS A 66 -2.55 26.22 2.41
CA LYS A 66 -2.89 27.62 2.14
C LYS A 66 -2.09 28.21 0.97
N THR A 67 -0.76 28.18 1.02
CA THR A 67 0.07 28.81 -0.02
C THR A 67 -0.07 28.13 -1.39
N SER A 68 -0.27 26.81 -1.44
CA SER A 68 -0.54 26.12 -2.72
C SER A 68 -1.90 26.45 -3.30
N MET A 69 -2.95 26.57 -2.48
CA MET A 69 -4.26 27.07 -2.91
C MET A 69 -4.20 28.54 -3.38
N GLU A 70 -3.49 29.41 -2.67
CA GLU A 70 -3.26 30.81 -3.06
C GLU A 70 -2.52 30.90 -4.40
N GLU A 71 -1.54 30.04 -4.66
CA GLU A 71 -0.84 29.95 -5.95
C GLU A 71 -1.69 29.35 -7.07
N ALA A 72 -2.50 28.34 -6.77
CA ALA A 72 -3.43 27.74 -7.74
C ALA A 72 -4.65 28.64 -8.07
N GLY A 73 -4.75 29.83 -7.46
CA GLY A 73 -5.80 30.81 -7.73
C GLY A 73 -7.14 30.55 -7.00
N VAL A 74 -7.13 29.70 -5.97
CA VAL A 74 -8.32 29.40 -5.15
C VAL A 74 -8.76 30.66 -4.39
N LYS A 75 -10.06 30.98 -4.48
CA LYS A 75 -10.65 32.13 -3.79
C LYS A 75 -11.03 31.78 -2.36
N ASP A 76 -11.09 32.81 -1.50
CA ASP A 76 -11.63 32.71 -0.14
C ASP A 76 -10.96 31.62 0.72
N VAL A 77 -9.64 31.45 0.58
CA VAL A 77 -8.84 30.58 1.44
C VAL A 77 -8.77 31.22 2.82
N ASP A 78 -9.35 30.57 3.84
CA ASP A 78 -9.34 31.12 5.20
C ASP A 78 -7.89 31.25 5.70
N ALA A 79 -7.51 32.48 6.04
CA ALA A 79 -6.17 32.78 6.52
C ALA A 79 -5.81 32.07 7.83
N ASN A 80 -6.81 31.64 8.61
CA ASN A 80 -6.70 30.97 9.91
C ASN A 80 -7.41 29.60 9.95
N GLY A 81 -7.75 29.02 8.80
CA GLY A 81 -8.49 27.75 8.72
C GLY A 81 -7.74 26.57 9.36
N SER A 82 -8.47 25.58 9.87
CA SER A 82 -7.85 24.35 10.38
C SER A 82 -7.21 23.53 9.23
N LYS A 83 -6.28 22.62 9.54
CA LYS A 83 -5.66 21.76 8.51
C LYS A 83 -6.73 20.94 7.78
N GLU A 84 -7.75 20.50 8.49
CA GLU A 84 -8.85 19.68 8.00
C GLU A 84 -9.69 20.47 6.99
N ALA A 85 -10.18 21.66 7.38
CA ALA A 85 -10.96 22.53 6.49
C ALA A 85 -10.16 23.05 5.28
N LEU A 86 -8.85 23.32 5.45
CA LEU A 86 -7.95 23.66 4.34
C LEU A 86 -7.67 22.43 3.45
N GLY A 87 -7.74 21.22 3.98
CA GLY A 87 -7.59 19.97 3.25
C GLY A 87 -8.82 19.63 2.41
N GLU A 88 -10.01 19.70 3.01
CA GLU A 88 -11.29 19.57 2.32
C GLU A 88 -11.37 20.60 1.18
N LYS A 89 -11.10 21.88 1.44
CA LYS A 89 -11.10 22.91 0.40
C LYS A 89 -10.02 22.70 -0.69
N PHE A 90 -8.86 22.13 -0.36
CA PHE A 90 -7.85 21.78 -1.38
C PHE A 90 -8.39 20.70 -2.32
N LEU A 91 -9.01 19.65 -1.77
CA LEU A 91 -9.62 18.58 -2.55
C LEU A 91 -10.76 19.09 -3.43
N ASP A 92 -11.73 19.83 -2.85
CA ASP A 92 -12.84 20.45 -3.59
C ASP A 92 -12.33 21.27 -4.79
N SER A 93 -11.21 21.98 -4.60
CA SER A 93 -10.61 22.84 -5.63
C SER A 93 -9.84 22.07 -6.71
N VAL A 94 -9.43 20.83 -6.45
CA VAL A 94 -8.85 19.91 -7.44
C VAL A 94 -9.96 19.22 -8.25
N GLU A 95 -11.01 18.76 -7.56
CA GLU A 95 -12.16 18.07 -8.19
C GLU A 95 -12.97 19.01 -9.11
N GLN A 96 -13.01 20.31 -8.81
CA GLN A 96 -13.70 21.32 -9.62
C GLN A 96 -12.83 21.91 -10.76
N ASP A 97 -11.62 21.41 -10.99
CA ASP A 97 -10.71 21.95 -12.02
C ASP A 97 -11.01 21.36 -13.41
N GLU A 98 -11.18 22.20 -14.44
CA GLU A 98 -11.40 21.75 -15.83
C GLU A 98 -10.21 20.96 -16.41
N GLY A 99 -9.01 21.10 -15.83
CA GLY A 99 -7.85 20.27 -16.14
C GLY A 99 -7.55 19.19 -15.09
N GLY A 100 -8.45 18.99 -14.11
CA GLY A 100 -8.25 18.05 -13.00
C GLY A 100 -7.01 18.36 -12.14
N PRO A 101 -6.38 17.35 -11.52
CA PRO A 101 -5.17 17.50 -10.73
C PRO A 101 -4.03 18.21 -11.47
N GLU A 102 -3.81 17.90 -12.75
CA GLU A 102 -2.81 18.56 -13.60
C GLU A 102 -3.15 20.04 -13.84
N GLY A 103 -4.40 20.36 -14.19
CA GLY A 103 -4.85 21.74 -14.36
C GLY A 103 -4.68 22.58 -13.09
N PHE A 104 -4.97 21.99 -11.93
CA PHE A 104 -4.81 22.63 -10.63
C PHE A 104 -3.33 22.84 -10.25
N LEU A 105 -2.51 21.79 -10.37
CA LEU A 105 -1.09 21.80 -10.00
C LEU A 105 -0.25 22.68 -10.94
N SER A 106 -0.55 22.69 -12.25
CA SER A 106 0.18 23.47 -13.28
C SER A 106 0.04 24.99 -13.13
N ARG A 107 -0.73 25.48 -12.16
CA ARG A 107 -0.77 26.91 -11.76
C ARG A 107 0.14 27.25 -10.57
N MET A 108 0.55 26.26 -9.78
CA MET A 108 1.41 26.47 -8.60
C MET A 108 2.86 26.75 -8.99
N LYS A 109 3.61 27.50 -8.18
CA LYS A 109 5.03 27.79 -8.49
C LYS A 109 5.86 26.50 -8.44
N VAL A 110 6.85 26.38 -9.33
CA VAL A 110 7.82 25.27 -9.36
C VAL A 110 8.49 25.00 -8.00
N ALA A 111 8.65 26.01 -7.14
CA ALA A 111 9.17 25.83 -5.78
C ALA A 111 8.22 25.03 -4.86
N THR A 112 6.91 25.25 -4.99
CA THR A 112 5.84 24.53 -4.29
C THR A 112 5.74 23.10 -4.81
N LEU A 113 5.74 22.92 -6.14
CA LEU A 113 5.74 21.59 -6.76
C LEU A 113 6.99 20.76 -6.38
N LYS A 114 8.18 21.38 -6.30
CA LYS A 114 9.39 20.72 -5.76
C LYS A 114 9.27 20.33 -4.28
N LYS A 115 8.48 21.05 -3.46
CA LYS A 115 8.12 20.60 -2.10
C LYS A 115 7.19 19.40 -2.15
N PHE A 116 6.25 19.34 -3.09
CA PHE A 116 5.29 18.25 -3.25
C PHE A 116 5.97 16.94 -3.66
N VAL A 117 6.85 16.96 -4.68
CA VAL A 117 7.70 15.83 -5.08
C VAL A 117 8.45 15.25 -3.88
N LYS A 118 9.10 16.11 -3.08
CA LYS A 118 9.85 15.70 -1.89
C LYS A 118 8.96 15.08 -0.79
N ILE A 119 7.68 15.47 -0.70
CA ILE A 119 6.73 14.91 0.28
C ILE A 119 6.19 13.56 -0.19
N LEU A 120 5.88 13.41 -1.49
CA LEU A 120 5.47 12.15 -2.09
C LEU A 120 6.62 11.12 -2.12
N GLY A 121 7.86 11.59 -2.25
CA GLY A 121 9.06 10.77 -2.05
C GLY A 121 9.60 10.08 -3.31
N PHE A 122 9.29 10.60 -4.49
CA PHE A 122 9.74 10.06 -5.78
C PHE A 122 10.81 10.94 -6.46
N GLU A 123 11.43 10.43 -7.52
CA GLU A 123 12.42 11.14 -8.36
C GLU A 123 11.81 11.50 -9.71
N THR A 124 12.14 12.67 -10.24
CA THR A 124 11.62 13.23 -11.50
C THR A 124 12.71 14.09 -12.17
N ASP A 125 12.75 14.06 -13.51
CA ASP A 125 13.62 14.92 -14.34
C ASP A 125 12.89 16.16 -14.90
N ALA A 126 11.68 16.46 -14.42
CA ALA A 126 10.88 17.63 -14.81
C ALA A 126 11.64 18.96 -14.63
N ASN A 127 11.50 19.84 -15.61
CA ASN A 127 12.22 21.11 -15.69
C ASN A 127 11.29 22.33 -15.56
N ASP A 128 10.01 22.16 -15.87
CA ASP A 128 9.00 23.22 -15.86
C ASP A 128 7.74 22.87 -15.05
N GLN A 129 6.83 23.84 -14.96
CA GLN A 129 5.64 23.81 -14.12
C GLN A 129 4.56 22.82 -14.62
N GLN A 130 4.54 22.49 -15.90
CA GLN A 130 3.61 21.52 -16.49
C GLN A 130 4.13 20.10 -16.24
N GLN A 131 5.41 19.84 -16.51
CA GLN A 131 6.04 18.53 -16.26
C GLN A 131 5.93 18.12 -14.78
N TYR A 132 6.17 19.05 -13.85
CA TYR A 132 5.97 18.77 -12.43
C TYR A 132 4.51 18.49 -12.06
N ALA A 133 3.53 19.09 -12.74
CA ALA A 133 2.11 18.88 -12.47
C ALA A 133 1.64 17.50 -12.96
N GLU A 134 2.10 17.08 -14.14
CA GLU A 134 1.89 15.74 -14.72
C GLU A 134 2.50 14.65 -13.82
N ASP A 135 3.78 14.77 -13.47
CA ASP A 135 4.48 13.81 -12.60
C ASP A 135 3.82 13.66 -11.21
N ILE A 136 3.37 14.76 -10.61
CA ILE A 136 2.69 14.73 -9.30
C ILE A 136 1.29 14.11 -9.44
N SER A 137 0.54 14.40 -10.53
CA SER A 137 -0.77 13.78 -10.81
C SER A 137 -0.66 12.27 -10.93
N ASP A 138 0.32 11.78 -11.69
CA ASP A 138 0.54 10.35 -11.89
C ASP A 138 0.96 9.64 -10.58
N GLU A 139 1.83 10.23 -9.76
CA GLU A 139 2.16 9.67 -8.43
C GLU A 139 0.94 9.70 -7.47
N LEU A 140 0.07 10.71 -7.52
CA LEU A 140 -1.18 10.74 -6.76
C LEU A 140 -2.12 9.60 -7.20
N LEU A 141 -2.32 9.43 -8.50
CA LEU A 141 -3.15 8.37 -9.08
C LEU A 141 -2.61 6.96 -8.77
N LEU A 142 -1.28 6.78 -8.87
CA LEU A 142 -0.59 5.55 -8.48
C LEU A 142 -0.81 5.23 -6.99
N ASN A 143 -0.71 6.22 -6.11
CA ASN A 143 -0.95 6.06 -4.68
C ASN A 143 -2.39 5.62 -4.37
N GLY A 144 -3.37 6.15 -5.10
CA GLY A 144 -4.77 5.72 -5.04
C GLY A 144 -4.99 4.30 -5.58
N THR A 145 -4.43 4.01 -6.76
CA THR A 145 -4.59 2.72 -7.44
C THR A 145 -3.97 1.58 -6.63
N ARG A 146 -2.86 1.84 -5.91
CA ARG A 146 -2.31 0.91 -4.92
C ARG A 146 -3.30 0.58 -3.79
N MET A 147 -4.12 1.54 -3.34
CA MET A 147 -5.17 1.28 -2.34
C MET A 147 -6.34 0.45 -2.90
N LEU A 148 -6.78 0.68 -4.15
CA LEU A 148 -7.75 -0.21 -4.82
C LEU A 148 -7.25 -1.66 -4.89
N PHE A 149 -5.98 -1.81 -5.25
CA PHE A 149 -5.32 -3.12 -5.33
C PHE A 149 -5.14 -3.77 -3.96
N ASP A 150 -5.33 -3.02 -2.86
CA ASP A 150 -5.32 -3.59 -1.52
C ASP A 150 -6.60 -4.34 -1.14
N PHE A 151 -7.73 -4.02 -1.77
CA PHE A 151 -9.00 -4.76 -1.63
C PHE A 151 -9.02 -6.13 -2.35
N VAL A 152 -8.16 -6.32 -3.36
CA VAL A 152 -8.09 -7.57 -4.14
C VAL A 152 -7.07 -8.53 -3.52
N ASP A 153 -7.34 -9.85 -3.55
CA ASP A 153 -6.41 -10.85 -3.04
C ASP A 153 -5.25 -11.17 -3.99
N GLU A 154 -4.21 -11.83 -3.46
CA GLU A 154 -3.00 -12.16 -4.21
C GLU A 154 -3.23 -13.19 -5.34
N GLU A 155 -4.19 -14.11 -5.20
CA GLU A 155 -4.50 -15.11 -6.23
C GLU A 155 -5.25 -14.48 -7.41
N ALA A 156 -6.22 -13.60 -7.14
CA ALA A 156 -6.91 -12.80 -8.15
C ALA A 156 -5.93 -11.89 -8.92
N LEU A 157 -5.05 -11.15 -8.24
CA LEU A 157 -4.02 -10.34 -8.91
C LEU A 157 -3.07 -11.21 -9.76
N LYS A 158 -2.66 -12.39 -9.25
CA LYS A 158 -1.85 -13.36 -10.02
C LYS A 158 -2.61 -14.01 -11.18
N LYS A 159 -3.94 -14.09 -11.13
CA LYS A 159 -4.81 -14.57 -12.22
C LYS A 159 -4.89 -13.52 -13.32
N THR A 160 -5.21 -12.27 -12.98
CA THR A 160 -5.24 -11.13 -13.90
C THR A 160 -3.89 -10.93 -14.59
N SER A 161 -2.78 -10.99 -13.84
CA SER A 161 -1.43 -10.92 -14.41
C SER A 161 -1.16 -11.97 -15.50
N LYS A 162 -1.62 -13.22 -15.31
CA LYS A 162 -1.49 -14.29 -16.32
C LYS A 162 -2.38 -14.02 -17.55
N LYS A 163 -3.61 -13.54 -17.35
CA LYS A 163 -4.54 -13.14 -18.42
C LYS A 163 -3.93 -12.04 -19.31
N MET A 164 -3.12 -11.17 -18.72
CA MET A 164 -2.36 -10.10 -19.38
C MET A 164 -0.98 -10.54 -19.91
N ASN A 165 -0.62 -11.83 -19.80
CA ASN A 165 0.68 -12.40 -20.19
C ASN A 165 1.91 -11.86 -19.42
N LEU A 166 1.71 -11.25 -18.25
CA LEU A 166 2.77 -10.68 -17.42
C LEU A 166 3.59 -11.75 -16.69
N LYS A 167 4.91 -11.54 -16.61
CA LYS A 167 5.89 -12.51 -16.10
C LYS A 167 6.02 -12.49 -14.57
N VAL A 168 4.94 -12.82 -13.86
CA VAL A 168 4.94 -12.86 -12.38
C VAL A 168 5.74 -14.06 -11.83
N PRO A 169 6.74 -13.85 -10.96
CA PRO A 169 7.43 -14.94 -10.27
C PRO A 169 6.47 -15.78 -9.40
N LYS A 170 6.63 -17.11 -9.41
CA LYS A 170 5.76 -18.03 -8.62
C LYS A 170 5.77 -17.72 -7.11
N SER A 171 6.86 -17.15 -6.59
CA SER A 171 7.01 -16.74 -5.19
C SER A 171 6.99 -15.22 -4.99
N ALA A 172 6.39 -14.44 -5.91
CA ALA A 172 6.15 -13.02 -5.69
C ALA A 172 5.17 -12.82 -4.52
N SER A 173 5.44 -11.85 -3.65
CA SER A 173 4.49 -11.34 -2.65
C SER A 173 3.46 -10.44 -3.33
N LYS A 174 2.30 -10.21 -2.70
CA LYS A 174 1.23 -9.34 -3.24
C LYS A 174 1.75 -8.01 -3.78
N LEU A 175 2.61 -7.30 -3.04
CA LEU A 175 3.19 -6.02 -3.46
C LEU A 175 3.93 -6.14 -4.80
N VAL A 176 4.83 -7.13 -4.94
CA VAL A 176 5.54 -7.41 -6.19
C VAL A 176 4.59 -7.72 -7.35
N VAL A 177 3.41 -8.30 -7.09
CA VAL A 177 2.38 -8.49 -8.14
C VAL A 177 1.64 -7.19 -8.47
N GLN A 178 1.36 -6.34 -7.47
CA GLN A 178 0.79 -5.02 -7.68
C GLN A 178 1.74 -4.15 -8.52
N ASP A 179 3.03 -4.09 -8.20
CA ASP A 179 4.00 -3.28 -8.96
C ASP A 179 4.20 -3.81 -10.39
N ILE A 180 4.26 -5.13 -10.59
CA ILE A 180 4.31 -5.73 -11.95
C ILE A 180 3.07 -5.40 -12.78
N LEU A 181 1.88 -5.34 -12.15
CA LEU A 181 0.64 -4.93 -12.81
C LEU A 181 0.65 -3.42 -13.11
N LEU A 182 1.01 -2.59 -12.13
CA LEU A 182 0.99 -1.13 -12.25
C LEU A 182 2.04 -0.58 -13.22
N ASN A 183 3.17 -1.29 -13.42
CA ASN A 183 4.18 -0.91 -14.42
C ASN A 183 3.67 -0.96 -15.89
N GLU A 184 2.50 -1.54 -16.17
CA GLU A 184 1.82 -1.44 -17.47
C GLU A 184 1.18 -0.05 -17.72
N VAL A 185 1.07 0.79 -16.69
CA VAL A 185 0.48 2.13 -16.72
C VAL A 185 1.48 3.19 -16.24
N PHE A 186 2.19 2.90 -15.14
CA PHE A 186 3.18 3.77 -14.50
C PHE A 186 4.59 3.18 -14.71
N PRO A 187 5.25 3.45 -15.85
CA PRO A 187 6.53 2.84 -16.19
C PRO A 187 7.64 3.33 -15.24
N GLY A 188 8.52 2.40 -14.82
CA GLY A 188 9.61 2.69 -13.88
C GLY A 188 9.39 2.10 -12.49
N LEU A 189 8.21 1.52 -12.23
CA LEU A 189 7.93 0.66 -11.09
C LEU A 189 8.71 -0.66 -11.18
N SER A 190 10.02 -0.58 -10.90
CA SER A 190 10.84 -1.75 -10.63
C SER A 190 10.37 -2.36 -9.31
N PRO A 191 9.85 -3.60 -9.28
CA PRO A 191 9.62 -4.27 -8.02
C PRO A 191 10.97 -4.42 -7.31
N GLU A 192 11.13 -3.83 -6.13
CA GLU A 192 12.35 -4.01 -5.35
C GLU A 192 12.58 -5.52 -5.17
N GLU A 193 13.75 -6.02 -5.58
CA GLU A 193 14.12 -7.40 -5.26
C GLU A 193 14.21 -7.49 -3.73
N GLU A 194 13.16 -8.04 -3.09
CA GLU A 194 13.20 -8.45 -1.68
C GLU A 194 14.50 -9.23 -1.47
N GLU A 195 15.51 -8.61 -0.81
CA GLU A 195 16.83 -9.21 -0.62
C GLU A 195 16.71 -10.41 0.32
N LYS A 196 16.27 -11.55 -0.23
CA LYS A 196 16.14 -12.83 0.46
C LYS A 196 17.47 -13.10 1.16
N PRO A 197 17.51 -13.17 2.50
CA PRO A 197 18.76 -13.08 3.25
C PRO A 197 19.72 -14.18 2.80
N LYS A 198 20.76 -13.76 2.06
CA LYS A 198 21.72 -14.66 1.42
C LYS A 198 22.46 -15.42 2.52
N LYS A 199 22.09 -16.69 2.73
CA LYS A 199 22.77 -17.57 3.69
C LYS A 199 24.27 -17.59 3.38
N GLU A 200 25.07 -16.98 4.25
CA GLU A 200 26.51 -16.84 4.11
C GLU A 200 27.20 -18.20 3.92
N LYS A 201 27.54 -18.55 2.69
CA LYS A 201 28.55 -19.59 2.42
C LYS A 201 29.93 -18.96 2.57
N LYS A 202 30.51 -19.06 3.76
CA LYS A 202 31.90 -18.63 4.02
C LYS A 202 32.87 -19.29 3.04
N ALA A 203 33.54 -18.48 2.23
CA ALA A 203 34.63 -18.88 1.34
C ALA A 203 35.82 -17.90 1.51
N LYS A 204 37.05 -18.36 1.22
CA LYS A 204 38.27 -17.63 1.58
C LYS A 204 38.78 -16.70 0.46
N LYS A 205 38.88 -15.41 0.80
CA LYS A 205 40.01 -14.48 0.56
C LYS A 205 41.05 -14.85 -0.54
N SER A 206 41.16 -13.97 -1.54
CA SER A 206 42.43 -13.51 -2.12
C SER A 206 42.29 -12.08 -2.69
N SER A 207 43.41 -11.37 -2.80
CA SER A 207 43.59 -9.98 -3.25
C SER A 207 43.45 -9.81 -4.79
N SER A 208 43.47 -8.61 -5.42
CA SER A 208 44.05 -7.31 -5.02
C SER A 208 43.50 -6.08 -5.77
N GLU A 209 43.36 -4.96 -5.04
CA GLU A 209 43.57 -3.55 -5.47
C GLU A 209 42.65 -2.89 -6.54
N PRO A 210 42.61 -1.53 -6.64
CA PRO A 210 41.33 -0.85 -6.45
C PRO A 210 40.80 -0.04 -7.65
N SER A 211 39.48 0.19 -7.65
CA SER A 211 38.86 1.32 -8.34
C SER A 211 37.72 1.90 -7.49
N ALA A 212 37.45 3.20 -7.61
CA ALA A 212 36.57 3.92 -6.70
C ALA A 212 35.08 3.63 -6.93
N LYS A 213 34.54 2.65 -6.22
CA LYS A 213 33.12 2.53 -5.89
C LYS A 213 32.99 2.20 -4.41
N GLN A 214 32.47 3.14 -3.62
CA GLN A 214 32.03 2.83 -2.26
C GLN A 214 30.94 1.77 -2.33
N THR A 215 31.06 0.71 -1.54
CA THR A 215 30.05 -0.36 -1.59
C THR A 215 28.78 0.07 -0.84
N ARG A 216 27.63 -0.53 -1.20
CA ARG A 216 26.37 -0.36 -0.47
C ARG A 216 26.52 -0.69 1.02
N GLU A 217 27.46 -1.58 1.34
CA GLU A 217 27.85 -1.97 2.70
C GLU A 217 28.59 -0.84 3.44
N GLU A 218 29.52 -0.13 2.80
CA GLU A 218 30.19 1.05 3.38
C GLU A 218 29.22 2.22 3.60
N ILE A 219 28.28 2.42 2.68
CA ILE A 219 27.22 3.45 2.82
C ILE A 219 26.29 3.08 4.00
N ASN A 220 25.87 1.82 4.11
CA ASN A 220 25.06 1.34 5.23
C ASN A 220 25.83 1.36 6.57
N GLU A 221 27.13 1.07 6.58
CA GLU A 221 28.02 1.27 7.74
C GLU A 221 28.07 2.74 8.15
N LYS A 222 28.21 3.67 7.19
CA LYS A 222 28.25 5.11 7.47
C LYS A 222 26.92 5.61 8.04
N ILE A 223 25.79 5.21 7.47
CA ILE A 223 24.44 5.51 8.00
C ILE A 223 24.26 4.94 9.41
N LYS A 224 24.76 3.72 9.68
CA LYS A 224 24.74 3.12 11.03
C LYS A 224 25.62 3.82 12.06
N ARG A 225 26.66 4.56 11.63
CA ARG A 225 27.52 5.37 12.51
C ARG A 225 27.01 6.80 12.70
N GLU A 226 26.19 7.30 11.78
CA GLU A 226 25.58 8.63 11.83
C GLU A 226 24.22 8.63 12.55
N ARG A 227 23.57 7.47 12.69
CA ARG A 227 22.49 7.25 13.66
C ARG A 227 23.06 7.31 15.08
N SER A 228 22.45 8.13 15.93
CA SER A 228 22.71 8.12 17.37
C SER A 228 22.31 6.77 18.00
N ASP A 229 22.81 6.51 19.21
CA ASP A 229 22.18 5.49 20.06
C ASP A 229 20.68 5.84 20.30
N LEU A 230 19.87 4.81 20.59
CA LEU A 230 18.41 4.94 20.77
C LEU A 230 17.85 5.69 22.02
N PRO A 231 18.61 6.15 23.06
CA PRO A 231 17.98 6.72 24.27
C PRO A 231 17.01 7.88 24.06
N ASP A 232 17.27 8.79 23.12
CA ASP A 232 16.55 10.06 23.03
C ASP A 232 15.25 10.04 22.18
N CYS A 233 14.98 8.93 21.50
CA CYS A 233 13.77 8.79 20.68
C CYS A 233 12.51 8.65 21.55
N LYS A 234 11.65 9.67 21.53
CA LYS A 234 10.49 9.81 22.42
C LYS A 234 9.14 9.42 21.80
N THR A 235 9.06 9.29 20.47
CA THR A 235 7.80 9.00 19.76
C THR A 235 7.88 7.66 19.02
N PHE A 236 6.71 7.08 18.72
CA PHE A 236 6.63 5.81 17.99
C PHE A 236 7.16 5.96 16.57
N ASP A 237 6.81 7.05 15.89
CA ASP A 237 7.05 7.24 14.47
C ASP A 237 8.52 7.57 14.15
N ASP A 238 9.19 8.30 15.04
CA ASP A 238 10.65 8.50 15.00
C ASP A 238 11.40 7.15 15.00
N ILE A 239 11.09 6.28 15.96
CA ILE A 239 11.69 4.94 16.01
C ILE A 239 11.24 4.07 14.82
N PHE A 240 9.99 4.22 14.36
CA PHE A 240 9.45 3.45 13.24
C PHE A 240 10.08 3.84 11.89
N GLN A 241 10.42 5.10 11.67
CA GLN A 241 11.07 5.58 10.45
C GLN A 241 12.59 5.33 10.51
N ASN A 242 13.25 5.74 11.59
CA ASN A 242 14.71 5.84 11.62
C ASN A 242 15.46 4.52 11.87
N TYR A 243 14.82 3.50 12.46
CA TYR A 243 15.52 2.26 12.86
C TYR A 243 14.99 1.00 12.18
N TRP A 244 15.88 0.04 11.95
CA TRP A 244 15.59 -1.25 11.31
C TRP A 244 15.26 -2.32 12.36
N VAL A 245 14.58 -3.40 11.93
CA VAL A 245 14.09 -4.44 12.85
C VAL A 245 15.22 -5.07 13.67
N ASP A 246 16.38 -5.29 13.07
CA ASP A 246 17.51 -5.92 13.77
C ASP A 246 18.23 -4.97 14.73
N GLU A 247 18.30 -3.67 14.40
CA GLU A 247 18.80 -2.63 15.32
C GLU A 247 17.91 -2.56 16.59
N LEU A 248 16.59 -2.64 16.42
CA LEU A 248 15.62 -2.72 17.51
C LEU A 248 15.74 -4.03 18.31
N ARG A 249 16.04 -5.17 17.65
CA ARG A 249 16.30 -6.44 18.34
C ARG A 249 17.61 -6.38 19.14
N ASP A 250 18.65 -5.75 18.61
CA ASP A 250 19.95 -5.65 19.27
C ASP A 250 19.94 -4.64 20.43
N PHE A 251 19.23 -3.52 20.31
CA PHE A 251 18.93 -2.66 21.45
C PHE A 251 18.15 -3.42 22.53
N CYS A 252 17.14 -4.21 22.15
CA CYS A 252 16.43 -5.07 23.11
C CYS A 252 17.37 -6.06 23.81
N LYS A 253 18.26 -6.74 23.08
CA LYS A 253 19.27 -7.66 23.66
C LYS A 253 20.21 -6.94 24.63
N LYS A 254 20.74 -5.78 24.24
CA LYS A 254 21.67 -4.97 25.07
C LYS A 254 21.05 -4.54 26.40
N ASN A 255 19.75 -4.23 26.41
CA ASN A 255 19.02 -3.71 27.57
C ASN A 255 18.20 -4.78 28.33
N ASP A 256 18.38 -6.07 28.02
CA ASP A 256 17.62 -7.20 28.61
C ASP A 256 16.09 -7.07 28.45
N ILE A 257 15.66 -6.54 27.31
CA ILE A 257 14.25 -6.44 26.89
C ILE A 257 13.92 -7.63 25.98
N LYS A 258 12.72 -8.19 26.09
CA LYS A 258 12.26 -9.29 25.21
C LYS A 258 12.34 -8.89 23.71
N SER A 259 13.30 -9.45 22.98
CA SER A 259 13.60 -9.16 21.56
C SER A 259 12.75 -9.93 20.52
N GLN A 260 11.72 -10.67 20.97
CA GLN A 260 10.78 -11.41 20.12
C GLN A 260 9.48 -10.62 19.85
N GLY A 261 9.17 -10.37 18.59
CA GLY A 261 7.97 -9.63 18.15
C GLY A 261 8.09 -9.12 16.71
N ASN A 262 7.05 -8.42 16.26
CA ASN A 262 7.08 -7.59 15.04
C ASN A 262 7.74 -6.21 15.33
N LYS A 263 7.96 -5.38 14.29
CA LYS A 263 8.60 -4.06 14.44
C LYS A 263 7.85 -3.17 15.46
N LYS A 264 6.52 -3.11 15.37
CA LYS A 264 5.66 -2.29 16.25
C LYS A 264 5.70 -2.76 17.70
N ASP A 265 5.80 -4.07 17.96
CA ASP A 265 5.94 -4.63 19.31
C ASP A 265 7.28 -4.24 19.98
N LEU A 266 8.38 -4.27 19.20
CA LEU A 266 9.71 -3.90 19.69
C LEU A 266 9.74 -2.42 20.06
N ILE A 267 9.24 -1.54 19.18
CA ILE A 267 9.16 -0.10 19.43
C ILE A 267 8.35 0.20 20.70
N LYS A 268 7.18 -0.44 20.89
CA LYS A 268 6.36 -0.25 22.09
C LYS A 268 7.09 -0.65 23.39
N ARG A 269 7.97 -1.66 23.35
CA ARG A 269 8.78 -2.04 24.53
C ARG A 269 9.97 -1.10 24.74
N ILE A 270 10.58 -0.60 23.66
CA ILE A 270 11.66 0.38 23.73
C ILE A 270 11.14 1.71 24.31
N LEU A 271 10.00 2.21 23.85
CA LEU A 271 9.35 3.37 24.45
C LEU A 271 8.99 3.15 25.93
N ALA A 272 8.42 1.99 26.27
CA ALA A 272 8.10 1.66 27.66
C ALA A 272 9.35 1.61 28.57
N PHE A 273 10.49 1.14 28.04
CA PHE A 273 11.78 1.13 28.73
C PHE A 273 12.43 2.53 28.81
N ASN A 274 12.31 3.35 27.77
CA ASN A 274 12.79 4.73 27.76
C ASN A 274 11.99 5.62 28.73
N MET A 275 10.71 5.28 29.00
CA MET A 275 9.90 5.94 30.03
C MET A 275 10.10 5.37 31.45
N ASP A 276 10.38 4.06 31.56
CA ASP A 276 10.67 3.37 32.82
C ASP A 276 11.71 2.26 32.60
N PRO A 277 12.99 2.48 32.94
CA PRO A 277 14.06 1.49 32.76
C PRO A 277 13.89 0.19 33.60
N THR A 278 12.93 0.13 34.53
CA THR A 278 12.58 -1.11 35.23
C THR A 278 11.65 -2.01 34.40
N ASN A 279 10.97 -1.45 33.40
CA ASN A 279 9.98 -2.13 32.57
C ASN A 279 10.62 -2.94 31.44
N ARG A 280 11.26 -4.07 31.78
CA ARG A 280 11.89 -5.02 30.82
C ARG A 280 10.89 -5.79 29.93
N GLY A 281 9.62 -5.40 29.95
CA GLY A 281 8.55 -5.89 29.08
C GLY A 281 7.49 -6.71 29.83
N PHE A 282 6.23 -6.39 29.53
CA PHE A 282 5.06 -7.07 30.10
C PHE A 282 5.15 -8.60 30.02
N THR A 283 4.92 -9.26 31.16
CA THR A 283 4.63 -10.69 31.20
C THR A 283 3.27 -10.94 30.53
N GLU A 284 3.29 -11.52 29.34
CA GLU A 284 2.07 -11.92 28.64
C GLU A 284 1.26 -12.88 29.52
N LYS A 285 0.06 -12.46 29.93
CA LYS A 285 -0.92 -13.32 30.62
C LYS A 285 -1.18 -14.53 29.72
N LYS A 286 -0.58 -15.68 30.04
CA LYS A 286 -0.69 -16.94 29.28
C LYS A 286 -2.16 -17.24 29.02
N ARG A 287 -2.62 -17.01 27.79
CA ARG A 287 -4.01 -17.22 27.36
C ARG A 287 -4.30 -18.72 27.43
N LYS A 288 -4.92 -19.17 28.53
CA LYS A 288 -5.24 -20.58 28.76
C LYS A 288 -6.09 -21.11 27.61
N ARG A 289 -5.52 -21.92 26.71
CA ARG A 289 -6.29 -22.72 25.76
C ARG A 289 -7.23 -23.62 26.55
N LYS A 290 -8.54 -23.59 26.27
CA LYS A 290 -9.46 -24.65 26.70
C LYS A 290 -9.08 -25.93 25.95
N THR A 291 -8.44 -26.87 26.63
CA THR A 291 -8.31 -28.25 26.15
C THR A 291 -9.61 -29.00 26.40
N GLY A 292 -10.28 -29.41 25.33
CA GLY A 292 -11.49 -30.22 25.39
C GLY A 292 -12.31 -30.06 24.10
N LYS A 293 -12.78 -31.13 23.45
CA LYS A 293 -12.49 -32.55 23.68
C LYS A 293 -12.69 -33.29 22.35
N SER A 294 -11.67 -33.97 21.84
CA SER A 294 -11.78 -34.77 20.61
C SER A 294 -12.52 -36.08 20.89
N SER A 295 -13.63 -36.32 20.20
CA SER A 295 -14.35 -37.60 20.22
C SER A 295 -14.67 -38.02 18.79
N SER A 296 -13.93 -38.99 18.26
CA SER A 296 -14.10 -39.51 16.90
C SER A 296 -13.91 -41.03 16.85
N LYS A 297 -15.02 -41.75 16.61
CA LYS A 297 -15.18 -43.10 16.01
C LYS A 297 -16.59 -43.66 16.35
N LYS A 298 -17.22 -44.63 15.65
CA LYS A 298 -17.36 -45.03 14.21
C LYS A 298 -17.88 -46.49 14.15
N GLU A 299 -18.42 -46.89 12.98
CA GLU A 299 -19.06 -48.16 12.55
C GLU A 299 -20.54 -48.26 12.96
N LYS A 300 -21.55 -48.62 12.16
CA LYS A 300 -21.73 -49.25 10.81
C LYS A 300 -21.74 -50.79 10.74
N LYS A 301 -22.96 -51.35 10.80
CA LYS A 301 -23.49 -52.52 10.04
C LYS A 301 -25.02 -52.32 9.88
N GLU A 302 -25.64 -52.53 8.70
CA GLU A 302 -26.04 -53.82 8.07
C GLU A 302 -27.02 -54.61 8.97
N HIS A 303 -28.22 -55.03 8.56
CA HIS A 303 -28.89 -55.07 7.23
C HIS A 303 -30.45 -54.97 7.44
N ALA A 304 -31.45 -55.24 6.56
CA ALA A 304 -31.54 -55.99 5.29
C ALA A 304 -32.69 -55.52 4.32
N THR A 305 -33.72 -56.36 4.13
CA THR A 305 -34.78 -56.42 3.07
C THR A 305 -36.19 -56.07 3.61
N THR A 306 -37.29 -55.91 2.83
CA THR A 306 -37.73 -56.67 1.65
C THR A 306 -38.84 -55.98 0.81
N ASN A 307 -38.81 -56.21 -0.51
CA ASN A 307 -39.81 -56.13 -1.60
C ASN A 307 -41.18 -55.41 -1.49
N GLY A 308 -41.54 -54.73 -2.60
CA GLY A 308 -42.83 -54.84 -3.31
C GLY A 308 -43.62 -53.53 -3.52
N ASP A 309 -44.46 -53.34 -4.57
CA ASP A 309 -44.47 -53.82 -5.97
C ASP A 309 -45.57 -53.02 -6.76
N ALA A 310 -45.46 -52.94 -8.09
CA ALA A 310 -46.51 -52.68 -9.10
C ALA A 310 -47.38 -51.39 -9.13
N SER A 311 -47.90 -51.13 -10.36
CA SER A 311 -48.95 -50.18 -10.80
C SER A 311 -48.69 -48.66 -10.66
N ALA A 312 -48.59 -47.80 -11.68
CA ALA A 312 -49.10 -47.71 -13.07
C ALA A 312 -50.48 -47.03 -13.24
N SER A 313 -50.64 -46.29 -14.36
CA SER A 313 -51.83 -45.51 -14.81
C SER A 313 -52.09 -44.20 -14.02
N SER A 314 -52.54 -43.07 -14.60
CA SER A 314 -52.73 -42.67 -16.02
C SER A 314 -52.89 -41.14 -16.16
N THR A 315 -52.62 -40.62 -17.37
CA THR A 315 -53.03 -39.30 -17.88
C THR A 315 -54.58 -39.20 -18.00
N PRO A 316 -55.18 -37.99 -18.09
CA PRO A 316 -55.31 -37.33 -19.41
C PRO A 316 -55.10 -35.80 -19.39
N LYS A 317 -55.27 -35.17 -20.57
CA LYS A 317 -55.35 -33.71 -20.78
C LYS A 317 -56.80 -33.23 -20.72
N GLU A 318 -56.98 -31.97 -20.32
CA GLU A 318 -57.91 -30.96 -20.86
C GLU A 318 -57.55 -29.63 -20.16
N GLU A 319 -57.60 -28.45 -20.78
CA GLU A 319 -57.95 -28.08 -22.17
C GLU A 319 -56.94 -27.03 -22.69
#